data_AF-A0A9X4EWC6-F1
#
_entry.id   AF-A0A9X4EWC6-F1
#
_cell.length_a   1.000
_cell.length_b   1.000
_cell.length_c   1.000
_cell.angle_alpha   90.00
_cell.angle_beta   90.00
_cell.angle_gamma   90.00
#
_symmetry.space_group_name_H-M   'P 1'
#
loop_
_entity.id
_entity.type
_entity.pdbx_description
1 polymer ?
#
loop_
_entity_poly.entity_id
_entity_poly.type
_entity_poly.pdbx_seq_one_letter_code
_entity_poly.pdbx_strand_id
1 'polypeptide(L)'
;MYQMLAFLLVLFMSPQVFSEGDTNWLNPENKYYCAKELEICFLDDFSSEDDAAVVDGIFLYLDNIDYLSNYFSKEKFLNELAVISKKNKNFAFLIEASIYFNGGVVEQNVDKAIEIIESSPFYNESDPNQMIILGRSYYLKFTMSKKPPVDWCLKAKEYLKKSYELDKAYVTRELSYILARSTDMKELELAGEVFKFFAETGDEGDVYNYEVYLKGMRKIKENR
;
A
#
# COMPACT_ATOMS: atom_id res chain seq x y z
N MET A 1 16.02 1.25 28.64
CA MET A 1 15.67 -0.17 28.40
C MET A 1 14.75 -0.37 27.18
N TYR A 2 13.74 0.49 26.95
CA TYR A 2 12.89 0.46 25.73
C TYR A 2 13.60 0.83 24.41
N GLN A 3 14.68 1.61 24.46
CA GLN A 3 15.51 1.91 23.29
C GLN A 3 16.18 0.68 22.66
N MET A 4 16.31 -0.43 23.42
CA MET A 4 17.02 -1.62 22.95
C MET A 4 16.17 -2.51 22.03
N LEU A 5 14.83 -2.44 22.13
CA LEU A 5 13.91 -3.14 21.23
C LEU A 5 13.90 -2.47 19.84
N ALA A 6 13.90 -1.13 19.83
CA ALA A 6 14.05 -0.35 18.61
C ALA A 6 15.41 -0.59 17.93
N PHE A 7 16.49 -0.68 18.70
CA PHE A 7 17.83 -0.90 18.16
C PHE A 7 18.03 -2.30 17.53
N LEU A 8 17.43 -3.36 18.09
CA LEU A 8 17.56 -4.72 17.53
C LEU A 8 16.74 -4.93 16.25
N LEU A 9 15.60 -4.25 16.10
CA LEU A 9 14.79 -4.28 14.87
C LEU A 9 15.33 -3.35 13.77
N VAL A 10 15.97 -2.23 14.13
CA VAL A 10 16.52 -1.26 13.17
C VAL A 10 17.83 -1.74 12.50
N LEU A 11 18.59 -2.63 13.14
CA LEU A 11 19.91 -3.06 12.63
C LEU A 11 19.85 -4.10 11.48
N PHE A 12 18.69 -4.66 11.16
CA PHE A 12 18.57 -5.72 10.14
C PHE A 12 17.46 -5.50 9.11
N MET A 13 16.89 -4.30 9.03
CA MET A 13 16.08 -3.93 7.87
C MET A 13 17.02 -3.67 6.69
N SER A 14 17.42 -4.74 6.01
CA SER A 14 17.90 -4.60 4.64
C SER A 14 16.73 -4.05 3.80
N PRO A 15 16.98 -3.23 2.77
CA PRO A 15 15.93 -2.75 1.88
C PRO A 15 15.19 -3.86 1.12
N GLN A 16 15.59 -5.13 1.31
CA GLN A 16 15.03 -6.31 0.65
C GLN A 16 13.97 -7.05 1.48
N VAL A 17 13.58 -6.57 2.69
CA VAL A 17 12.56 -7.24 3.55
C VAL A 17 11.14 -6.70 3.33
N PHE A 18 10.92 -5.84 2.34
CA PHE A 18 9.57 -5.62 1.82
C PHE A 18 9.27 -6.71 0.79
N SER A 19 8.93 -7.90 1.27
CA SER A 19 8.21 -8.89 0.47
C SER A 19 6.94 -8.23 -0.04
N GLU A 20 6.73 -8.29 -1.35
CA GLU A 20 5.49 -7.94 -2.04
C GLU A 20 4.31 -8.52 -1.22
N GLY A 21 3.67 -7.67 -0.43
CA GLY A 21 2.44 -8.02 0.27
C GLY A 21 1.42 -8.44 -0.78
N ASP A 22 0.66 -9.50 -0.49
CA ASP A 22 -0.27 -10.18 -1.40
C ASP A 22 -0.71 -9.30 -2.59
N THR A 23 0.00 -9.42 -3.70
CA THR A 23 -0.22 -8.65 -4.92
C THR A 23 -1.31 -9.30 -5.77
N ASN A 24 -2.08 -10.25 -5.24
CA ASN A 24 -3.18 -10.86 -5.96
C ASN A 24 -4.27 -9.85 -6.37
N TRP A 25 -4.39 -8.70 -5.67
CA TRP A 25 -5.25 -7.59 -6.12
C TRP A 25 -4.59 -6.69 -7.18
N LEU A 26 -3.27 -6.77 -7.38
CA LEU A 26 -2.54 -6.15 -8.51
C LEU A 26 -2.54 -7.04 -9.76
N ASN A 27 -2.82 -8.34 -9.60
CA ASN A 27 -3.04 -9.29 -10.70
C ASN A 27 -4.47 -9.86 -10.64
N PRO A 28 -5.53 -9.05 -10.76
CA PRO A 28 -6.82 -9.61 -11.12
C PRO A 28 -6.63 -10.34 -12.45
N GLU A 29 -7.07 -11.60 -12.55
CA GLU A 29 -7.15 -12.29 -13.85
C GLU A 29 -8.12 -11.51 -14.73
N ASN A 30 -7.60 -10.52 -15.44
CA ASN A 30 -8.39 -9.67 -16.29
C ASN A 30 -8.77 -10.50 -17.51
N LYS A 31 -9.96 -11.11 -17.49
CA LYS A 31 -10.57 -11.78 -18.64
C LYS A 31 -11.08 -10.74 -19.65
N TYR A 32 -10.28 -9.70 -19.90
CA TYR A 32 -10.60 -8.67 -20.84
C TYR A 32 -10.47 -9.24 -22.26
N TYR A 33 -11.61 -9.34 -22.95
CA TYR A 33 -11.66 -9.86 -24.33
C TYR A 33 -11.92 -8.70 -25.29
N CYS A 34 -10.88 -8.30 -26.02
CA CYS A 34 -10.97 -7.32 -27.09
C CYS A 34 -11.19 -8.03 -28.44
N ALA A 35 -12.30 -7.72 -29.12
CA ALA A 35 -12.58 -8.23 -30.47
C ALA A 35 -11.98 -7.35 -31.58
N LYS A 36 -11.31 -6.25 -31.22
CA LYS A 36 -10.70 -5.25 -32.11
C LYS A 36 -9.18 -5.21 -31.92
N GLU A 37 -8.52 -4.26 -32.58
CA GLU A 37 -7.14 -3.90 -32.26
C GLU A 37 -7.05 -3.31 -30.84
N LEU A 38 -5.96 -3.62 -30.13
CA LEU A 38 -5.79 -3.34 -28.71
C LEU A 38 -5.86 -1.84 -28.39
N GLU A 39 -5.30 -1.01 -29.27
CA GLU A 39 -5.31 0.45 -29.18
C GLU A 39 -6.73 1.00 -29.27
N ILE A 40 -7.57 0.38 -30.10
CA ILE A 40 -8.97 0.79 -30.27
C ILE A 40 -9.75 0.44 -29.01
N CYS A 41 -9.57 -0.76 -28.46
CA CYS A 41 -10.20 -1.13 -27.19
C CYS A 41 -9.77 -0.21 -26.05
N PHE A 42 -8.46 0.08 -25.94
CA PHE A 42 -7.95 1.04 -24.97
C PHE A 42 -8.61 2.41 -25.12
N LEU A 43 -8.63 2.98 -26.34
CA LEU A 43 -9.20 4.30 -26.54
C LEU A 43 -10.71 4.34 -26.33
N ASP A 44 -11.45 3.32 -26.79
CA ASP A 44 -12.89 3.21 -26.60
C ASP A 44 -13.25 3.22 -25.10
N ASP A 45 -12.52 2.44 -24.30
CA ASP A 45 -12.77 2.32 -22.86
C ASP A 45 -12.26 3.53 -22.07
N PHE A 46 -11.00 3.94 -22.30
CA PHE A 46 -10.36 5.04 -21.57
C PHE A 46 -11.03 6.40 -21.81
N SER A 47 -11.68 6.58 -22.97
CA SER A 47 -12.45 7.79 -23.31
C SER A 47 -13.96 7.66 -23.08
N SER A 48 -14.42 6.54 -22.52
CA SER A 48 -15.84 6.28 -22.27
C SER A 48 -16.47 7.27 -21.29
N GLU A 49 -17.77 7.50 -21.43
CA GLU A 49 -18.58 8.20 -20.43
C GLU A 49 -18.94 7.29 -19.24
N ASP A 50 -18.84 5.97 -19.41
CA ASP A 50 -19.04 5.00 -18.33
C ASP A 50 -17.79 4.88 -17.47
N ASP A 51 -17.93 5.25 -16.20
CA ASP A 51 -16.83 5.23 -15.24
C ASP A 51 -16.21 3.83 -15.07
N ALA A 52 -16.98 2.74 -15.26
CA ALA A 52 -16.45 1.38 -15.17
C ALA A 52 -15.57 1.03 -16.37
N ALA A 53 -16.03 1.34 -17.58
CA ALA A 53 -15.25 1.15 -18.80
C ALA A 53 -13.93 1.95 -18.75
N VAL A 54 -13.95 3.17 -18.20
CA VAL A 54 -12.72 3.96 -18.04
C VAL A 54 -11.70 3.24 -17.15
N VAL A 55 -12.14 2.58 -16.08
CA VAL A 55 -11.27 1.77 -15.21
C VAL A 55 -10.68 0.58 -15.97
N ASP A 56 -11.49 -0.11 -16.78
CA ASP A 56 -11.01 -1.20 -17.63
C ASP A 56 -9.95 -0.69 -18.63
N GLY A 57 -10.16 0.48 -19.24
CA GLY A 57 -9.20 1.14 -20.11
C GLY A 57 -7.89 1.52 -19.39
N ILE A 58 -7.97 1.96 -18.14
CA ILE A 58 -6.79 2.22 -17.29
C ILE A 58 -5.98 0.94 -17.10
N PHE A 59 -6.61 -0.16 -16.69
CA PHE A 59 -5.92 -1.44 -16.50
C PHE A 59 -5.36 -1.98 -17.81
N LEU A 60 -6.12 -1.91 -18.90
CA LEU A 60 -5.66 -2.34 -20.22
C LEU A 60 -4.39 -1.61 -20.64
N TYR A 61 -4.30 -0.30 -20.35
CA TYR A 61 -3.09 0.48 -20.58
C TYR A 61 -1.91 0.01 -19.73
N LEU A 62 -2.13 -0.17 -18.42
CA LEU A 62 -1.08 -0.57 -17.49
C LEU A 62 -0.53 -1.97 -17.81
N ASP A 63 -1.40 -2.91 -18.15
CA ASP A 63 -1.05 -4.30 -18.49
C ASP A 63 -0.27 -4.41 -19.81
N ASN A 64 -0.47 -3.46 -20.73
CA ASN A 64 0.13 -3.47 -22.08
C ASN A 64 1.00 -2.24 -22.34
N ILE A 65 1.58 -1.66 -21.30
CA ILE A 65 2.20 -0.33 -21.35
C ILE A 65 3.35 -0.24 -22.37
N ASP A 66 4.15 -1.30 -22.52
CA ASP A 66 5.27 -1.31 -23.47
C ASP A 66 4.81 -1.22 -24.92
N TYR A 67 3.65 -1.82 -25.23
CA TYR A 67 3.03 -1.74 -26.54
C TYR A 67 2.28 -0.41 -26.73
N LEU A 68 1.34 -0.11 -25.83
CA LEU A 68 0.42 1.03 -25.96
C LEU A 68 1.13 2.37 -25.82
N SER A 69 2.27 2.44 -25.13
CA SER A 69 3.04 3.70 -25.03
C SER A 69 3.59 4.21 -26.36
N ASN A 70 3.69 3.36 -27.39
CA ASN A 70 4.06 3.77 -28.75
C ASN A 70 2.92 4.52 -29.47
N TYR A 71 1.68 4.31 -29.04
CA TYR A 71 0.47 4.89 -29.65
C TYR A 71 -0.12 6.01 -28.79
N PHE A 72 -0.03 5.86 -27.47
CA PHE A 72 -0.55 6.77 -26.48
C PHE A 72 0.48 6.94 -25.36
N SER A 73 1.25 8.03 -25.42
CA SER A 73 2.42 8.20 -24.56
C SER A 73 2.07 8.14 -23.07
N LYS A 74 3.01 7.64 -22.26
CA LYS A 74 2.84 7.55 -20.79
C LYS A 74 2.49 8.90 -20.18
N GLU A 75 3.12 9.96 -20.67
CA GLU A 75 2.83 11.33 -20.24
C GLU A 75 1.37 11.72 -20.53
N LYS A 76 0.88 11.43 -21.73
CA LYS A 76 -0.51 11.72 -22.11
C LYS A 76 -1.49 10.93 -21.24
N PHE A 77 -1.23 9.64 -21.03
CA PHE A 77 -1.99 8.79 -20.12
C PHE A 77 -2.07 9.35 -18.71
N LEU A 78 -0.94 9.72 -18.11
CA LEU A 78 -0.93 10.27 -16.75
C LEU A 78 -1.66 11.61 -16.65
N ASN A 79 -1.53 12.47 -17.67
CA ASN A 79 -2.23 13.75 -17.71
C ASN A 79 -3.75 13.58 -17.80
N GLU A 80 -4.23 12.65 -18.63
CA GLU A 80 -5.66 12.35 -18.77
C GLU A 80 -6.21 11.62 -17.54
N LEU A 81 -5.45 10.68 -16.97
CA LEU A 81 -5.80 10.01 -15.72
C LEU A 81 -5.99 11.01 -14.57
N ALA A 82 -5.09 11.99 -14.42
CA ALA A 82 -5.22 13.02 -13.39
C ALA A 82 -6.50 13.88 -13.52
N VAL A 83 -7.09 13.97 -14.72
CA VAL A 83 -8.40 14.60 -14.94
C VAL A 83 -9.53 13.63 -14.62
N ILE A 84 -9.42 12.37 -15.04
CA ILE A 84 -10.39 11.30 -14.79
C ILE A 84 -10.56 11.07 -13.29
N SER A 85 -9.47 10.92 -12.54
CA SER A 85 -9.45 10.66 -11.09
C SER A 85 -10.28 11.64 -10.27
N LYS A 86 -10.43 12.89 -10.74
CA LYS A 86 -11.18 13.94 -10.03
C LYS A 86 -12.70 13.81 -10.16
N LYS A 87 -13.19 13.04 -11.13
CA LYS A 87 -14.62 12.96 -11.47
C LYS A 87 -15.19 11.54 -11.50
N ASN A 88 -14.34 10.54 -11.74
CA ASN A 88 -14.75 9.15 -11.88
C ASN A 88 -15.09 8.54 -10.51
N LYS A 89 -16.29 7.99 -10.39
CA LYS A 89 -16.82 7.44 -9.13
C LYS A 89 -16.38 6.02 -8.84
N ASN A 90 -15.77 5.34 -9.81
CA ASN A 90 -15.31 3.96 -9.73
C ASN A 90 -13.81 3.85 -9.40
N PHE A 91 -13.33 4.69 -8.47
CA PHE A 91 -12.01 4.55 -7.86
C PHE A 91 -10.79 4.83 -8.76
N ALA A 92 -10.94 5.54 -9.88
CA ALA A 92 -9.78 5.92 -10.71
C ALA A 92 -8.68 6.68 -9.91
N PHE A 93 -9.07 7.49 -8.92
CA PHE A 93 -8.11 8.16 -8.03
C PHE A 93 -7.28 7.18 -7.18
N LEU A 94 -7.84 6.04 -6.77
CA LEU A 94 -7.11 4.99 -6.06
C LEU A 94 -6.08 4.31 -6.97
N ILE A 95 -6.42 4.12 -8.23
CA ILE A 95 -5.50 3.57 -9.22
C ILE A 95 -4.36 4.57 -9.48
N GLU A 96 -4.66 5.85 -9.67
CA GLU A 96 -3.64 6.89 -9.82
C GLU A 96 -2.72 6.97 -8.60
N ALA A 97 -3.29 6.99 -7.39
CA ALA A 97 -2.50 6.99 -6.15
C ALA A 97 -1.61 5.75 -6.06
N SER A 98 -2.12 4.58 -6.47
CA SER A 98 -1.37 3.31 -6.48
C SER A 98 -0.21 3.32 -7.49
N ILE A 99 -0.38 3.96 -8.66
CA ILE A 99 0.70 4.18 -9.64
C ILE A 99 1.85 4.96 -9.01
N TYR A 100 1.57 6.05 -8.31
CA TYR A 100 2.63 6.84 -7.64
C TYR A 100 3.18 6.15 -6.39
N PHE A 101 2.36 5.42 -5.64
CA PHE A 101 2.80 4.67 -4.47
C PHE A 101 3.77 3.54 -4.82
N ASN A 102 3.46 2.75 -5.85
CA ASN A 102 4.30 1.63 -6.29
C ASN A 102 5.47 2.10 -7.17
N GLY A 103 5.25 3.11 -8.02
CA GLY A 103 6.17 3.49 -9.08
C GLY A 103 6.12 2.52 -10.28
N GLY A 104 7.25 2.33 -10.95
CA GLY A 104 7.39 1.46 -12.14
C GLY A 104 6.99 2.16 -13.43
N VAL A 105 5.70 2.51 -13.57
CA VAL A 105 5.21 3.34 -14.69
C VAL A 105 5.75 4.78 -14.58
N VAL A 106 5.90 5.24 -13.34
CA VAL A 106 6.50 6.52 -12.94
C VAL A 106 7.54 6.29 -11.86
N GLU A 107 8.39 7.28 -11.60
CA GLU A 107 9.20 7.26 -10.38
C GLU A 107 8.28 7.25 -9.15
N GLN A 108 8.60 6.39 -8.16
CA GLN A 108 7.81 6.29 -6.93
C GLN A 108 7.73 7.66 -6.23
N ASN A 109 6.51 8.08 -5.91
CA ASN A 109 6.23 9.34 -5.23
C ASN A 109 5.09 9.18 -4.21
N VAL A 110 5.46 8.80 -2.99
CA VAL A 110 4.52 8.60 -1.88
C VAL A 110 3.82 9.89 -1.44
N ASP A 111 4.44 11.05 -1.64
CA ASP A 111 3.81 12.34 -1.32
C ASP A 111 2.64 12.63 -2.27
N LYS A 112 2.84 12.36 -3.57
CA LYS A 112 1.78 12.50 -4.57
C LYS A 112 0.66 11.48 -4.38
N ALA A 113 0.99 10.24 -4.01
CA ALA A 113 -0.03 9.23 -3.69
C ALA A 113 -0.93 9.69 -2.52
N ILE A 114 -0.32 10.25 -1.46
CA ILE A 114 -1.07 10.83 -0.33
C ILE A 114 -1.93 12.00 -0.80
N GLU A 115 -1.37 12.93 -1.57
CA GLU A 115 -2.08 14.11 -2.09
C GLU A 115 -3.31 13.70 -2.92
N ILE A 116 -3.18 12.73 -3.82
CA ILE A 116 -4.29 12.25 -4.66
C ILE A 116 -5.43 11.69 -3.81
N ILE A 117 -5.13 10.91 -2.78
CA ILE A 117 -6.16 10.33 -1.91
C ILE A 117 -6.79 11.42 -1.03
N GLU A 118 -6.00 12.20 -0.30
CA GLU A 118 -6.50 13.18 0.67
C GLU A 118 -7.25 14.35 -0.01
N SER A 119 -6.92 14.69 -1.25
CA SER A 119 -7.60 15.76 -2.01
C SER A 119 -8.77 15.28 -2.85
N SER A 120 -9.00 13.96 -2.95
CA SER A 120 -10.07 13.40 -3.76
C SER A 120 -11.45 13.76 -3.19
N PRO A 121 -12.43 14.14 -4.03
CA PRO A 121 -13.82 14.31 -3.58
C PRO A 121 -14.46 12.98 -3.16
N PHE A 122 -13.81 11.84 -3.42
CA PHE A 122 -14.22 10.49 -3.06
C PHE A 122 -13.47 9.95 -1.83
N TYR A 123 -12.68 10.79 -1.15
CA TYR A 123 -12.01 10.42 0.08
C TYR A 123 -13.03 9.94 1.12
N ASN A 124 -12.81 8.74 1.66
CA ASN A 124 -13.65 8.11 2.64
C ASN A 124 -12.80 7.31 3.63
N GLU A 125 -12.79 7.77 4.88
CA GLU A 125 -12.10 7.11 5.97
C GLU A 125 -12.62 5.70 6.32
N SER A 126 -13.81 5.34 5.84
CA SER A 126 -14.38 4.00 6.03
C SER A 126 -14.02 3.04 4.88
N ASP A 127 -13.20 3.46 3.92
CA ASP A 127 -12.72 2.62 2.82
C ASP A 127 -11.33 2.05 3.14
N PRO A 128 -11.18 0.73 3.37
CA PRO A 128 -9.90 0.14 3.72
C PRO A 128 -8.83 0.30 2.63
N ASN A 129 -9.20 0.41 1.35
CA ASN A 129 -8.25 0.62 0.24
C ASN A 129 -7.53 1.97 0.37
N GLN A 130 -8.27 3.01 0.73
CA GLN A 130 -7.70 4.34 0.93
C GLN A 130 -6.80 4.35 2.17
N MET A 131 -7.29 3.74 3.26
CA MET A 131 -6.55 3.69 4.51
C MET A 131 -5.25 2.91 4.35
N ILE A 132 -5.23 1.81 3.61
CA ILE A 132 -4.00 1.03 3.45
C ILE A 132 -2.94 1.79 2.65
N ILE A 133 -3.32 2.47 1.56
CA ILE A 133 -2.35 3.24 0.77
C ILE A 133 -1.80 4.41 1.60
N LEU A 134 -2.64 5.14 2.33
CA LEU A 134 -2.18 6.20 3.23
C LEU A 134 -1.25 5.65 4.32
N GLY A 135 -1.64 4.57 4.97
CA GLY A 135 -0.85 3.94 6.04
C GLY A 135 0.53 3.49 5.58
N ARG A 136 0.60 2.80 4.44
CA ARG A 136 1.87 2.35 3.85
C ARG A 136 2.70 3.53 3.34
N SER A 137 2.07 4.56 2.77
CA SER A 137 2.77 5.76 2.31
C SER A 137 3.46 6.51 3.46
N TYR A 138 2.73 6.77 4.56
CA TYR A 138 3.32 7.39 5.75
C TYR A 138 4.37 6.49 6.41
N TYR A 139 4.20 5.17 6.38
CA TYR A 139 5.19 4.22 6.86
C TYR A 139 6.49 4.34 6.06
N LEU A 140 6.43 4.33 4.72
CA LEU A 140 7.60 4.49 3.85
C LEU A 140 8.30 5.82 4.10
N LYS A 141 7.55 6.93 4.19
CA LYS A 141 8.12 8.24 4.55
C LYS A 141 8.87 8.19 5.89
N PHE A 142 8.29 7.53 6.88
CA PHE A 142 8.88 7.37 8.20
C PHE A 142 10.18 6.54 8.15
N THR A 143 10.20 5.42 7.43
CA THR A 143 11.35 4.50 7.40
C THR A 143 12.48 4.94 6.48
N MET A 144 12.18 5.64 5.38
CA MET A 144 13.19 6.12 4.43
C MET A 144 13.87 7.43 4.86
N SER A 145 13.25 8.19 5.76
CA SER A 145 13.84 9.43 6.27
C SER A 145 14.88 9.17 7.35
N LYS A 146 16.00 9.89 7.28
CA LYS A 146 17.03 9.88 8.34
C LYS A 146 16.55 10.53 9.64
N LYS A 147 15.60 11.47 9.56
CA LYS A 147 15.04 12.24 10.68
C LYS A 147 13.54 12.43 10.45
N PRO A 148 12.73 11.36 10.51
CA PRO A 148 11.31 11.46 10.23
C PRO A 148 10.58 12.25 11.34
N PRO A 149 9.64 13.14 10.98
CA PRO A 149 8.67 13.66 11.92
C PRO A 149 7.92 12.52 12.62
N VAL A 150 7.68 12.66 13.93
CA VAL A 150 6.92 11.67 14.73
C VAL A 150 5.50 11.49 14.18
N ASP A 151 4.90 12.57 13.65
CA ASP A 151 3.57 12.56 13.03
C ASP A 151 3.42 11.48 11.95
N TRP A 152 4.46 11.24 11.13
CA TRP A 152 4.39 10.22 10.07
C TRP A 152 4.25 8.82 10.65
N CYS A 153 4.92 8.52 11.77
CA CYS A 153 4.77 7.24 12.46
C CYS A 153 3.35 7.10 13.06
N LEU A 154 2.79 8.19 13.59
CA LEU A 154 1.45 8.18 14.18
C LEU A 154 0.39 7.94 13.10
N LYS A 155 0.46 8.69 12.00
CA LYS A 155 -0.43 8.53 10.84
C LYS A 155 -0.33 7.15 10.22
N ALA A 156 0.89 6.65 10.00
CA ALA A 156 1.10 5.28 9.52
C ALA A 156 0.38 4.26 10.42
N LYS A 157 0.55 4.37 11.74
CA LYS A 157 -0.09 3.46 12.70
C LYS A 157 -1.61 3.57 12.63
N GLU A 158 -2.13 4.79 12.63
CA GLU A 158 -3.56 5.07 12.59
C GLU A 158 -4.21 4.47 11.35
N TYR A 159 -3.71 4.80 10.16
CA TYR A 159 -4.28 4.33 8.91
C TYR A 159 -4.13 2.82 8.70
N LEU A 160 -2.95 2.24 9.01
CA LEU A 160 -2.74 0.80 8.90
C LEU A 160 -3.69 0.04 9.86
N LYS A 161 -3.80 0.49 11.10
CA LYS A 161 -4.71 -0.12 12.08
C LYS A 161 -6.17 0.01 11.64
N LYS A 162 -6.57 1.17 11.13
CA LYS A 162 -7.93 1.42 10.64
C LYS A 162 -8.28 0.54 9.44
N SER A 163 -7.37 0.39 8.47
CA SER A 163 -7.58 -0.53 7.34
C SER A 163 -7.83 -1.96 7.80
N TYR A 164 -7.02 -2.44 8.76
CA TYR A 164 -7.17 -3.77 9.37
C TYR A 164 -8.43 -3.92 10.24
N GLU A 165 -8.92 -2.85 10.86
CA GLU A 165 -10.16 -2.85 11.64
C GLU A 165 -11.40 -2.88 10.74
N LEU A 166 -11.35 -2.17 9.60
CA LEU A 166 -12.40 -2.19 8.58
C LEU A 166 -12.50 -3.55 7.89
N ASP A 167 -11.36 -4.15 7.53
CA ASP A 167 -11.30 -5.49 6.95
C ASP A 167 -9.96 -6.17 7.30
N LYS A 168 -10.06 -7.36 7.91
CA LYS A 168 -8.90 -8.14 8.37
C LYS A 168 -8.02 -8.61 7.21
N ALA A 169 -8.53 -8.65 5.98
CA ALA A 169 -7.73 -8.95 4.79
C ALA A 169 -6.62 -7.91 4.53
N TYR A 170 -6.75 -6.68 5.05
CA TYR A 170 -5.76 -5.60 4.92
C TYR A 170 -4.65 -5.67 5.98
N VAL A 171 -4.45 -6.83 6.59
CA VAL A 171 -3.34 -7.06 7.52
C VAL A 171 -2.00 -6.86 6.80
N THR A 172 -1.08 -6.13 7.42
CA THR A 172 0.25 -5.84 6.85
C THR A 172 1.37 -6.07 7.83
N ARG A 173 2.56 -6.40 7.31
CA ARG A 173 3.76 -6.55 8.13
C ARG A 173 4.14 -5.21 8.76
N GLU A 174 3.96 -4.12 8.03
CA GLU A 174 4.14 -2.74 8.48
C GLU A 174 3.34 -2.44 9.76
N LEU A 175 2.10 -2.94 9.86
CA LEU A 175 1.28 -2.82 11.07
C LEU A 175 1.93 -3.53 12.27
N SER A 176 2.45 -4.76 12.09
CA SER A 176 3.13 -5.49 13.16
C SER A 176 4.36 -4.73 13.68
N TYR A 177 5.18 -4.20 12.77
CA TYR A 177 6.39 -3.48 13.12
C TYR A 177 6.10 -2.17 13.86
N ILE A 178 5.07 -1.43 13.43
CA ILE A 178 4.76 -0.15 14.04
C ILE A 178 4.13 -0.31 15.43
N LEU A 179 3.28 -1.33 15.62
CA LEU A 179 2.67 -1.65 16.90
C LEU A 179 3.69 -2.20 17.91
N ALA A 180 4.68 -2.98 17.45
CA ALA A 180 5.75 -3.51 18.30
C ALA A 180 6.63 -2.43 18.96
N ARG A 181 6.56 -1.19 18.47
CA ARG A 181 7.25 -0.02 19.04
C ARG A 181 6.45 0.65 20.18
N SER A 182 5.22 0.21 20.41
CA SER A 182 4.34 0.80 21.42
C SER A 182 4.76 0.44 22.85
N THR A 183 4.32 1.27 23.78
CA THR A 183 4.35 0.97 25.22
C THR A 183 3.00 0.46 25.74
N ASP A 184 1.94 0.56 24.94
CA ASP A 184 0.61 0.04 25.25
C ASP A 184 0.57 -1.47 25.06
N MET A 185 0.18 -2.20 26.11
CA MET A 185 0.08 -3.65 26.06
C MET A 185 -0.94 -4.16 25.04
N LYS A 186 -2.04 -3.45 24.81
CA LYS A 186 -3.04 -3.86 23.82
C LYS A 186 -2.49 -3.76 22.41
N GLU A 187 -1.71 -2.71 22.13
CA GLU A 187 -1.02 -2.58 20.84
C GLU A 187 0.07 -3.63 20.68
N LEU A 188 0.81 -3.94 21.75
CA LEU A 188 1.78 -5.03 21.72
C LEU A 188 1.09 -6.38 21.48
N GLU A 189 0.01 -6.71 22.18
CA GLU A 189 -0.76 -7.95 21.97
C GLU A 189 -1.23 -8.08 20.52
N LEU A 190 -1.81 -7.01 19.95
CA LEU A 190 -2.18 -6.97 18.54
C LEU A 190 -0.98 -7.17 17.60
N ALA A 191 0.18 -6.56 17.90
CA ALA A 191 1.40 -6.80 17.13
C ALA A 191 1.74 -8.31 17.10
N GLY A 192 1.60 -8.99 18.24
CA GLY A 192 1.85 -10.42 18.36
C GLY A 192 0.87 -11.28 17.56
N GLU A 193 -0.40 -10.90 17.50
CA GLU A 193 -1.39 -11.55 16.63
C GLU A 193 -1.01 -11.42 15.15
N VAL A 194 -0.63 -10.22 14.72
CA VAL A 194 -0.23 -9.97 13.32
C VAL A 194 1.07 -10.68 12.97
N PHE A 195 2.10 -10.65 13.83
CA PHE A 195 3.33 -11.42 13.59
C PHE A 195 3.06 -12.92 13.51
N LYS A 196 2.19 -13.44 14.38
CA LYS A 196 1.82 -14.85 14.35
C LYS A 196 1.14 -15.21 13.04
N PHE A 197 0.18 -14.40 12.58
CA PHE A 197 -0.48 -14.59 11.28
C PHE A 197 0.55 -14.75 10.16
N PHE A 198 1.49 -13.81 10.03
CA PHE A 198 2.52 -13.91 8.99
C PHE A 198 3.49 -15.07 9.21
N ALA A 199 3.81 -15.46 10.44
CA ALA A 199 4.63 -16.65 10.68
C ALA A 199 3.93 -17.97 10.27
N GLU A 200 2.59 -18.00 10.29
CA GLU A 200 1.80 -19.17 9.90
C GLU A 200 1.53 -19.23 8.39
N THR A 201 1.44 -18.08 7.71
CA THR A 201 1.07 -17.99 6.29
C THR A 201 2.19 -17.53 5.36
N GLY A 202 3.24 -16.94 5.91
CA GLY A 202 4.33 -16.28 5.18
C GLY A 202 5.58 -17.14 5.04
N ASP A 203 6.74 -16.49 4.99
CA ASP A 203 8.04 -17.12 4.75
C ASP A 203 8.87 -17.34 6.03
N GLU A 204 10.07 -17.91 5.90
CA GLU A 204 10.98 -18.13 7.02
C GLU A 204 11.37 -16.82 7.75
N GLY A 205 11.39 -15.69 7.03
CA GLY A 205 11.61 -14.37 7.60
C GLY A 205 10.49 -13.96 8.55
N ASP A 206 9.24 -14.26 8.21
CA ASP A 206 8.10 -14.01 9.09
C ASP A 206 8.14 -14.85 10.37
N VAL A 207 8.50 -16.14 10.25
CA VAL A 207 8.74 -17.02 11.41
C VAL A 207 9.81 -16.43 12.33
N TYR A 208 10.94 -16.03 11.74
CA TYR A 208 12.03 -15.40 12.49
C TYR A 208 11.58 -14.10 13.19
N ASN A 209 10.85 -13.23 12.49
CA ASN A 209 10.35 -11.98 13.04
C ASN A 209 9.41 -12.21 14.24
N TYR A 210 8.55 -13.22 14.15
CA TYR A 210 7.67 -13.59 15.26
C TYR A 210 8.48 -14.11 16.47
N GLU A 211 9.49 -14.96 16.26
CA GLU A 211 10.36 -15.42 17.35
C GLU A 211 11.10 -14.27 18.03
N VAL A 212 11.61 -13.31 17.26
CA VAL A 212 12.26 -12.09 17.77
C VAL A 212 11.30 -11.29 18.61
N TYR A 213 10.06 -11.09 18.12
CA TYR A 213 9.01 -10.42 18.86
C TYR A 213 8.70 -11.14 20.19
N LEU A 214 8.55 -12.47 20.19
CA LEU A 214 8.31 -13.27 21.41
C LEU A 214 9.45 -13.17 22.43
N LYS A 215 10.71 -13.12 21.97
CA LYS A 215 11.88 -12.88 22.84
C LYS A 215 11.81 -11.48 23.48
N GLY A 216 11.40 -10.47 22.71
CA GLY A 216 11.16 -9.11 23.21
C GLY A 216 10.05 -9.04 24.26
N MET A 217 8.91 -9.69 24.01
CA MET A 217 7.77 -9.70 24.92
C MET A 217 8.06 -10.37 26.26
N ARG A 218 8.85 -11.46 26.26
CA ARG A 218 9.30 -12.12 27.50
C ARG A 218 10.07 -11.14 28.39
N LYS A 219 11.03 -10.40 27.81
CA LYS A 219 11.80 -9.38 28.55
C LYS A 219 10.91 -8.26 29.10
N ILE A 220 9.88 -7.83 28.37
CA ILE A 220 8.95 -6.79 28.86
C ILE A 220 8.17 -7.30 30.07
N LYS A 221 7.70 -8.55 30.03
CA LYS A 221 6.96 -9.17 31.14
C LYS A 221 7.83 -9.43 32.37
N GLU A 222 9.09 -9.80 32.18
CA GLU A 222 10.05 -10.04 33.27
C GLU A 222 10.49 -8.75 34.00
N ASN A 223 10.36 -7.58 33.35
CA ASN A 223 10.80 -6.28 33.88
C ASN A 223 9.64 -5.39 34.39
N ARG A 224 8.44 -5.95 34.55
CA ARG A 224 7.27 -5.30 35.17
C ARG A 224 6.97 -5.94 36.50
#